data_AF-A0A6V7HLL0-F1
#
_entry.id   AF-A0A6V7HLL0-F1
#
_cell.length_a   1.000
_cell.length_b   1.000
_cell.length_c   1.000
_cell.angle_alpha   90.00
_cell.angle_beta   90.00
_cell.angle_gamma   90.00
#
_symmetry.space_group_name_H-M   'P 1'
#
loop_
_entity.id
_entity.type
_entity.pdbx_description
1 polymer ?
#
loop_
_entity_poly.entity_id
_entity_poly.type
_entity_poly.pdbx_seq_one_letter_code
_entity_poly.pdbx_strand_id
1 'polypeptide(L)' 'ITDELLAAQAFVFFLAGFETSSTTISFALYELAYNPDVQEKLINEISEILEQNNGKLSYAVVNQMKYLEMVID' A
#
# COMPACT_ATOMS: atom_id res chain seq x y z
N ILE A 1 -29.59 -3.41 -16.56
CA ILE A 1 -28.93 -3.03 -15.29
C ILE A 1 -29.42 -1.64 -14.96
N THR A 2 -29.95 -1.40 -13.75
CA THR A 2 -30.43 -0.06 -13.34
C THR A 2 -29.31 0.72 -12.65
N ASP A 3 -29.43 2.05 -12.64
CA ASP A 3 -28.43 2.93 -12.02
C ASP A 3 -28.33 2.67 -10.50
N GLU A 4 -29.44 2.34 -9.84
CA GLU A 4 -29.45 2.00 -8.42
C GLU A 4 -28.67 0.71 -8.15
N LEU A 5 -28.80 -0.29 -9.04
CA LEU A 5 -28.05 -1.53 -8.93
C LEU A 5 -26.55 -1.28 -9.16
N LEU A 6 -26.16 -0.43 -10.12
CA LEU A 6 -24.76 -0.06 -10.33
C LEU A 6 -24.18 0.66 -9.11
N ALA A 7 -24.91 1.62 -8.54
CA ALA A 7 -24.49 2.34 -7.35
C ALA A 7 -24.32 1.41 -6.14
N ALA A 8 -25.27 0.49 -5.92
CA ALA A 8 -25.19 -0.50 -4.85
C ALA A 8 -23.96 -1.41 -5.00
N GLN A 9 -23.68 -1.90 -6.22
CA GLN A 9 -22.50 -2.74 -6.47
C GLN A 9 -21.19 -1.97 -6.30
N ALA A 10 -21.11 -0.73 -6.79
CA ALA A 10 -19.94 0.13 -6.58
C ALA A 10 -19.64 0.35 -5.08
N PHE A 11 -20.70 0.52 -4.27
CA PHE A 11 -20.56 0.66 -2.83
C PHE A 11 -20.06 -0.63 -2.16
N VAL A 12 -20.54 -1.79 -2.59
CA VAL A 12 -20.06 -3.09 -2.08
C VAL A 12 -18.58 -3.29 -2.42
N PHE A 13 -18.15 -3.00 -3.65
CA PHE A 13 -16.74 -3.11 -4.03
C PHE A 13 -15.85 -2.15 -3.23
N PHE A 14 -16.32 -0.92 -3.01
CA PHE A 14 -15.60 0.05 -2.18
C PHE A 14 -15.45 -0.45 -0.74
N LEU A 15 -16.53 -0.88 -0.09
CA LEU A 15 -16.49 -1.38 1.28
C LEU A 15 -15.57 -2.59 1.44
N ALA A 16 -15.70 -3.58 0.54
CA ALA A 16 -14.91 -4.80 0.59
C ALA A 16 -13.40 -4.52 0.45
N GLY A 17 -13.02 -3.58 -0.43
CA GLY A 17 -11.63 -3.14 -0.58
C GLY A 17 -11.15 -2.26 0.56
N PHE A 18 -12.02 -1.42 1.12
CA PHE A 18 -11.69 -0.48 2.18
C PHE A 18 -11.41 -1.17 3.51
N GLU A 19 -12.30 -2.05 3.98
CA GLU A 19 -12.17 -2.67 5.30
C GLU A 19 -10.91 -3.54 5.41
N THR A 20 -10.66 -4.34 4.39
CA THR A 20 -9.47 -5.22 4.32
C THR A 20 -8.18 -4.41 4.22
N SER A 21 -8.08 -3.49 3.25
CA SER A 21 -6.87 -2.68 3.05
C SER A 21 -6.56 -1.77 4.24
N SER A 22 -7.58 -1.12 4.83
CA SER A 22 -7.39 -0.25 6.00
C SER A 22 -6.90 -1.02 7.22
N THR A 23 -7.39 -2.25 7.40
CA THR A 23 -6.92 -3.15 8.46
C THR A 23 -5.47 -3.55 8.23
N THR A 24 -5.11 -4.02 7.03
CA THR A 24 -3.73 -4.37 6.67
C THR A 24 -2.77 -3.20 6.89
N ILE A 25 -3.10 -2.00 6.39
CA ILE A 25 -2.27 -0.80 6.58
C ILE A 25 -2.11 -0.46 8.07
N SER A 26 -3.19 -0.58 8.86
CA SER A 26 -3.13 -0.29 10.29
C SER A 26 -2.19 -1.25 11.04
N PHE A 27 -2.25 -2.55 10.72
CA PHE A 27 -1.34 -3.54 11.30
C PHE A 27 0.10 -3.34 10.84
N ALA A 28 0.34 -3.10 9.54
CA ALA A 28 1.67 -2.83 9.03
C ALA A 28 2.30 -1.61 9.72
N LEU A 29 1.56 -0.50 9.83
CA LEU A 29 2.04 0.70 10.53
C LEU A 29 2.28 0.46 12.03
N TYR A 30 1.44 -0.35 12.67
CA TYR A 30 1.62 -0.75 14.05
C TYR A 30 2.93 -1.53 14.23
N GLU A 31 3.16 -2.59 13.44
CA GLU A 31 4.38 -3.39 13.51
C GLU A 31 5.63 -2.55 13.19
N LEU A 32 5.57 -1.66 12.20
CA LEU A 32 6.68 -0.75 11.87
C LEU A 32 7.01 0.19 13.04
N ALA A 33 6.00 0.69 13.76
CA ALA A 33 6.22 1.56 14.92
C ALA A 33 6.91 0.84 16.09
N TYR A 34 6.68 -0.48 16.24
CA TYR A 34 7.35 -1.30 17.26
C TYR A 34 8.72 -1.82 16.83
N ASN A 35 9.02 -1.85 15.53
CA ASN A 35 10.27 -2.37 14.97
C ASN A 35 10.98 -1.27 14.14
N PRO A 36 11.66 -0.30 14.80
CA PRO A 36 12.27 0.84 14.11
C PRO A 36 13.35 0.46 13.08
N ASP A 37 14.04 -0.66 13.26
CA ASP A 37 15.03 -1.19 12.34
C ASP A 37 14.40 -1.67 11.02
N VAL A 38 13.25 -2.34 11.11
CA VAL A 38 12.42 -2.71 9.94
C VAL A 38 11.91 -1.47 9.23
N GLN A 39 11.44 -0.48 10.00
CA GLN A 39 10.96 0.80 9.45
C GLN A 39 12.06 1.57 8.72
N GLU A 40 13.24 1.70 9.32
CA GLU A 40 14.39 2.37 8.72
C GLU A 40 14.82 1.66 7.42
N LYS A 41 14.88 0.33 7.43
CA LYS A 41 15.18 -0.46 6.23
C LYS A 41 14.18 -0.24 5.10
N LEU A 42 12.88 -0.19 5.41
CA LEU A 42 11.83 0.10 4.43
C LEU A 42 11.96 1.50 3.84
N ILE A 43 12.19 2.51 4.69
CA ILE A 43 12.37 3.91 4.25
C ILE A 43 13.59 4.03 3.34
N ASN A 44 14.68 3.33 3.66
CA ASN A 44 15.89 3.31 2.84
C ASN A 44 15.63 2.72 1.46
N GLU A 45 14.95 1.56 1.36
CA GLU A 45 14.57 0.98 0.06
C GLU A 45 13.72 1.97 -0.77
N ILE A 46 12.68 2.55 -0.15
CA ILE A 46 11.79 3.49 -0.84
C ILE A 46 12.57 4.71 -1.36
N SER A 47 13.47 5.25 -0.53
CA SER A 47 14.27 6.42 -0.87
C SER A 47 15.24 6.12 -2.02
N GLU A 48 15.96 5.00 -1.94
CA GLU A 48 16.88 4.55 -2.99
C GLU A 48 16.18 4.35 -4.34
N ILE A 49 15.02 3.68 -4.34
CA ILE A 49 14.26 3.42 -5.57
C ILE A 49 13.70 4.72 -6.15
N LEU A 50 13.21 5.64 -5.31
CA LEU A 50 12.75 6.95 -5.78
C LEU A 50 13.90 7.76 -6.38
N GLU A 51 15.07 7.80 -5.75
CA GLU A 51 16.24 8.49 -6.27
C GLU A 51 16.67 7.95 -7.64
N GLN A 52 16.73 6.61 -7.80
CA GLN A 52 17.04 5.94 -9.05
C GLN A 52 16.04 6.28 -10.18
N ASN A 53 14.80 6.61 -9.83
CA ASN A 53 13.72 6.95 -10.74
C ASN A 53 13.43 8.47 -10.79
N ASN A 54 14.43 9.32 -10.49
CA ASN A 54 14.35 10.78 -10.53
C ASN A 54 13.23 11.37 -9.64
N GLY A 55 12.94 10.73 -8.52
CA GLY A 55 11.88 11.10 -7.58
C GLY A 55 10.47 10.85 -8.12
N LYS A 56 10.30 10.16 -9.25
CA LYS A 56 8.98 9.93 -9.86
C LYS A 56 8.37 8.64 -9.34
N LEU A 57 7.19 8.73 -8.77
CA LEU A 57 6.37 7.58 -8.39
C LEU A 57 5.53 7.13 -9.60
N SER A 58 5.55 5.83 -9.89
CA SER A 58 4.66 5.19 -10.88
C SER A 58 4.44 3.73 -10.50
N TYR A 59 3.47 3.06 -11.12
CA TYR A 59 3.20 1.64 -10.87
C TYR A 59 4.45 0.76 -11.09
N ALA A 60 5.21 1.05 -12.16
CA ALA A 60 6.45 0.34 -12.45
C ALA A 60 7.56 0.60 -11.42
N VAL A 61 7.52 1.75 -10.74
CA VAL A 61 8.48 2.10 -9.67
C VAL A 61 8.10 1.42 -8.37
N VAL A 62 6.82 1.38 -8.02
CA VAL A 62 6.33 0.64 -6.83
C VAL A 62 6.66 -0.85 -6.94
N ASN A 63 6.50 -1.46 -8.11
CA ASN A 63 6.87 -2.86 -8.34
C ASN A 63 8.38 -3.17 -8.19
N GLN A 64 9.24 -2.16 -8.05
CA GLN A 64 10.66 -2.37 -7.74
C GLN A 64 10.90 -2.49 -6.22
N MET A 65 9.96 -2.05 -5.38
CA MET A 65 10.06 -2.00 -3.91
C MET A 65 9.74 -3.37 -3.28
N LYS A 66 10.72 -4.27 -3.30
CA LYS A 66 10.54 -5.66 -2.84
C LYS A 66 10.36 -5.79 -1.34
N TYR A 67 11.03 -4.94 -0.56
CA TYR A 67 10.90 -4.91 0.88
C TYR A 67 9.56 -4.33 1.30
N LEU A 68 9.04 -3.33 0.58
CA LEU A 68 7.66 -2.87 0.74
C LEU A 68 6.64 -4.00 0.54
N GLU A 69 6.81 -4.81 -0.51
CA GLU A 69 5.95 -5.98 -0.77
C GLU A 69 5.98 -6.94 0.43
N MET A 70 7.16 -7.30 0.95
CA MET A 70 7.30 -8.17 2.13
C MET A 70 6.73 -7.59 3.45
N VAL A 71 6.53 -6.27 3.53
CA VAL A 71 5.91 -5.64 4.70
C VAL A 71 4.38 -5.69 4.61
N ILE A 72 3.82 -5.76 3.41
CA ILE A 72 2.38 -5.71 3.15
C ILE A 72 1.79 -7.12 2.98
N ASP A 73 2.53 -8.03 2.33
CA ASP A 73 2.10 -9.38 1.92
C ASP A 73 3.02 -10.49 2.48
#